data_AF-A0A1Q9CMH3-F1
#
_entry.id   AF-A0A1Q9CMH3-F1
#
_cell.length_a   1.000
_cell.length_b   1.000
_cell.length_c   1.000
_cell.angle_alpha   90.00
_cell.angle_beta   90.00
_cell.angle_gamma   90.00
#
_symmetry.space_group_name_H-M   'P 1'
#
loop_
_entity.id
_entity.type
_entity.pdbx_description
1 polymer ?
#
loop_
_entity_poly.entity_id
_entity_poly.type
_entity_poly.pdbx_seq_one_letter_code
_entity_poly.pdbx_strand_id
1 'polypeptide(L)'
;MDEDGRYRYTGDGDGFDLATNALSDGGSSAQSALPQPGGVPRPVPVELLFATGRIQKRTGAELEYFLRVFWVPAAAFAAAEMLTFLVRRASFFVVLTDNAFEVGPTYSKVVEVHVWASIAMWSLAAVQILGEQLRRRRDLAWIHRLAGQAMLLLFFSVVLPTSLYLSALQRIDVLAPAVAAVLLDTAFCTAFFLYRGWRVARLRASSKSLAVHGKLMQCGTMMSMAILPQRFLQLYLTMQLKGHHQVNYSASILVTSILFFVFGHFQKGPRGFIWMNCIGSDNAEEAFGSRHASPLEQWSWKLRWLAYVPVYYAMRFALE
;
A
#
# COMPACT_ATOMS: atom_id res chain seq x y z
N MET A 1 27.27 -0.64 -28.65
CA MET A 1 26.09 0.19 -28.95
C MET A 1 25.89 0.04 -30.44
N ASP A 2 24.86 -0.69 -30.85
CA ASP A 2 24.53 -0.79 -32.27
C ASP A 2 23.64 0.42 -32.64
N GLU A 3 23.60 0.82 -33.92
CA GLU A 3 22.94 2.03 -34.43
C GLU A 3 21.44 2.14 -34.09
N ASP A 4 20.83 1.08 -33.56
CA ASP A 4 19.43 1.05 -33.13
C ASP A 4 19.19 1.26 -31.62
N GLY A 5 20.23 1.54 -30.82
CA GLY A 5 20.07 1.86 -29.40
C GLY A 5 19.43 0.75 -28.54
N ARG A 6 19.41 -0.50 -29.03
CA ARG A 6 18.89 -1.66 -28.29
C ARG A 6 20.00 -2.31 -27.47
N TYR A 7 19.76 -2.45 -26.17
CA TYR A 7 20.60 -3.28 -25.30
C TYR A 7 20.39 -4.76 -25.68
N ARG A 8 21.41 -5.38 -26.27
CA ARG A 8 21.48 -6.83 -26.49
C ARG A 8 21.84 -7.49 -25.17
N TYR A 9 20.89 -8.23 -24.59
CA TYR A 9 21.14 -9.06 -23.41
C TYR A 9 21.77 -10.38 -23.90
N THR A 10 23.08 -10.55 -23.71
CA THR A 10 23.78 -11.82 -23.93
C THR A 10 23.61 -12.67 -22.68
N GLY A 11 22.63 -13.57 -22.69
CA GLY A 11 22.49 -14.58 -21.66
C GLY A 11 23.32 -15.80 -22.01
N ASP A 12 24.46 -15.96 -21.34
CA ASP A 12 25.14 -17.26 -21.24
C ASP A 12 24.27 -18.19 -20.39
N GLY A 13 23.97 -19.35 -20.95
CA GLY A 13 23.20 -20.40 -20.30
C GLY A 13 24.13 -21.36 -19.57
N ASP A 14 23.99 -21.45 -18.26
CA ASP A 14 24.52 -22.57 -17.48
C ASP A 14 23.36 -23.49 -17.08
N GLY A 15 23.45 -24.72 -17.58
CA GLY A 15 22.62 -25.84 -17.17
C GLY A 15 22.93 -26.26 -15.74
N PHE A 16 21.90 -26.66 -15.00
CA PHE A 16 22.06 -27.29 -13.70
C PHE A 16 21.21 -28.55 -13.64
N ASP A 17 21.89 -29.69 -13.77
CA ASP A 17 21.41 -31.01 -13.38
C ASP A 17 21.24 -31.07 -11.86
N LEU A 18 20.11 -31.59 -11.40
CA LEU A 18 19.93 -31.97 -9.99
C LEU A 18 19.60 -33.45 -9.91
N ALA A 19 20.64 -34.21 -9.64
CA ALA A 19 20.61 -35.59 -9.22
C ALA A 19 19.97 -35.74 -7.84
N THR A 20 19.19 -36.82 -7.74
CA THR A 20 18.76 -37.56 -6.55
C THR A 20 19.78 -37.62 -5.40
N ASN A 21 19.29 -37.46 -4.17
CA ASN A 21 19.82 -38.20 -3.02
C ASN A 21 18.68 -38.55 -2.05
N ALA A 22 18.60 -39.86 -1.78
CA ALA A 22 17.77 -40.50 -0.79
C ALA A 22 18.60 -40.89 0.45
N LEU A 23 17.90 -41.25 1.54
CA LEU A 23 18.39 -41.83 2.81
C LEU A 23 18.99 -40.79 3.79
N SER A 24 18.74 -40.83 5.10
CA SER A 24 18.54 -41.98 5.99
C SER A 24 17.65 -41.73 7.22
N ASP A 25 17.24 -42.86 7.79
CA ASP A 25 16.50 -43.11 9.03
C ASP A 25 17.08 -42.52 10.33
N GLY A 26 16.20 -42.43 11.34
CA GLY A 26 16.46 -43.05 12.65
C GLY A 26 16.65 -42.10 13.82
N GLY A 27 15.79 -42.21 14.84
CA GLY A 27 16.09 -41.62 16.15
C GLY A 27 14.90 -41.33 17.07
N SER A 28 14.09 -42.34 17.38
CA SER A 28 13.12 -42.28 18.49
C SER A 28 13.89 -42.22 19.83
N SER A 29 13.67 -41.16 20.61
CA SER A 29 14.00 -41.14 22.04
C SER A 29 12.85 -40.54 22.83
N ALA A 30 12.25 -41.39 23.66
CA ALA A 30 11.24 -41.03 24.64
C ALA A 30 11.88 -40.21 25.76
N GLN A 31 11.35 -39.00 26.02
CA GLN A 31 11.69 -38.22 27.20
C GLN A 31 10.47 -38.07 28.11
N SER A 32 10.56 -38.82 29.21
CA SER A 32 10.11 -38.57 30.58
C SER A 32 9.27 -37.30 30.82
N ALA A 33 8.02 -37.52 31.25
CA ALA A 33 7.14 -36.50 31.80
C ALA A 33 7.47 -36.27 33.29
N LEU A 34 7.97 -35.08 33.61
CA LEU A 34 7.93 -34.52 34.97
C LEU A 34 6.95 -33.34 35.00
N PRO A 35 6.13 -33.21 36.06
CA PRO A 35 5.22 -32.08 36.20
C PRO A 35 6.00 -30.81 36.50
N GLN A 36 5.89 -29.81 35.61
CA GLN A 36 6.46 -28.48 35.82
C GLN A 36 5.58 -27.68 36.80
N PRO A 37 6.16 -27.03 37.81
CA PRO A 37 5.44 -26.17 38.74
C PRO A 37 5.00 -24.86 38.06
N GLY A 38 3.87 -24.32 38.52
CA GLY A 38 3.16 -23.17 37.94
C GLY A 38 4.08 -22.00 37.55
N GLY A 39 4.21 -21.80 36.24
CA GLY A 39 4.94 -20.68 35.66
C GLY A 39 4.12 -19.41 35.69
N VAL A 40 4.65 -18.38 36.36
CA VAL A 40 4.29 -16.98 36.15
C VAL A 40 4.29 -16.70 34.63
N PRO A 41 3.25 -16.07 34.06
CA PRO A 41 3.22 -15.79 32.62
C PRO A 41 4.44 -14.96 32.26
N ARG A 42 5.35 -15.55 31.49
CA ARG A 42 6.52 -14.84 30.97
C ARG A 42 6.02 -13.69 30.09
N PRO A 43 6.54 -12.47 30.23
CA PRO A 43 6.25 -11.40 29.29
C PRO A 43 6.55 -11.92 27.88
N VAL A 44 5.58 -11.81 26.97
CA VAL A 44 5.73 -12.23 25.58
C VAL A 44 6.96 -11.48 25.04
N PRO A 45 8.04 -12.19 24.66
CA PRO A 45 9.26 -11.53 24.24
C PRO A 45 8.96 -10.73 22.96
N VAL A 46 9.35 -9.46 22.96
CA VAL A 46 9.27 -8.57 21.79
C VAL A 46 9.99 -9.18 20.57
N GLU A 47 10.85 -10.19 20.77
CA GLU A 47 11.43 -11.03 19.72
C GLU A 47 10.39 -11.73 18.83
N LEU A 48 9.15 -11.95 19.29
CA LEU A 48 8.06 -12.46 18.45
C LEU A 48 7.59 -11.43 17.40
N LEU A 49 7.71 -10.14 17.71
CA LEU A 49 7.49 -9.02 16.77
C LEU A 49 8.65 -8.87 15.77
N PHE A 50 9.85 -9.33 16.14
CA PHE A 50 11.05 -9.30 15.29
C PHE A 50 11.40 -10.63 14.60
N ALA A 51 10.63 -11.70 14.82
CA ALA A 51 10.69 -12.98 14.10
C ALA A 51 10.27 -12.89 12.61
N THR A 52 10.50 -11.73 12.00
CA THR A 52 10.35 -11.40 10.57
C THR A 52 11.07 -12.38 9.64
N GLY A 53 12.13 -13.04 10.10
CA GLY A 53 12.87 -14.05 9.34
C GLY A 53 12.14 -15.37 9.07
N ARG A 54 11.15 -15.77 9.90
CA ARG A 54 10.31 -16.95 9.62
C ARG A 54 9.07 -16.61 8.80
N ILE A 55 8.59 -15.36 8.88
CA ILE A 55 7.55 -14.83 7.99
C ILE A 55 8.09 -14.69 6.55
N GLN A 56 9.40 -14.53 6.36
CA GLN A 56 10.05 -14.44 5.06
C GLN A 56 9.84 -15.63 4.11
N LYS A 57 9.58 -16.84 4.64
CA LYS A 57 9.34 -18.04 3.83
C LYS A 57 7.85 -18.35 3.62
N ARG A 58 6.94 -17.52 4.16
CA ARG A 58 5.54 -17.60 3.79
C ARG A 58 5.39 -17.13 2.35
N THR A 59 5.21 -18.14 1.51
CA THR A 59 5.32 -18.12 0.06
C THR A 59 4.50 -17.00 -0.57
N GLY A 60 4.94 -16.48 -1.72
CA GLY A 60 4.21 -15.44 -2.46
C GLY A 60 2.72 -15.76 -2.69
N ALA A 61 2.33 -17.04 -2.62
CA ALA A 61 0.95 -17.50 -2.64
C ALA A 61 0.11 -17.04 -1.43
N GLU A 62 0.66 -17.03 -0.21
CA GLU A 62 -0.05 -16.50 0.97
C GLU A 62 -0.28 -15.00 0.83
N LEU A 63 0.74 -14.27 0.39
CA LEU A 63 0.63 -12.85 0.14
C LEU A 63 -0.41 -12.58 -0.94
N GLU A 64 -0.40 -13.32 -2.05
CA GLU A 64 -1.44 -13.22 -3.08
C GLU A 64 -2.85 -13.50 -2.54
N TYR A 65 -3.00 -14.50 -1.66
CA TYR A 65 -4.27 -14.76 -0.98
C TYR A 65 -4.70 -13.58 -0.10
N PHE A 66 -3.81 -13.08 0.77
CA PHE A 66 -4.10 -11.90 1.60
C PHE A 66 -4.51 -10.70 0.74
N LEU A 67 -3.87 -10.51 -0.41
CA LEU A 67 -4.17 -9.44 -1.34
C LEU A 67 -5.56 -9.58 -1.95
N ARG A 68 -6.00 -10.80 -2.27
CA ARG A 68 -7.38 -11.06 -2.74
C ARG A 68 -8.40 -10.77 -1.64
N VAL A 69 -8.11 -11.17 -0.40
CA VAL A 69 -9.00 -10.92 0.75
C VAL A 69 -9.07 -9.42 1.08
N PHE A 70 -7.99 -8.67 0.87
CA PHE A 70 -7.94 -7.23 1.14
C PHE A 70 -8.90 -6.40 0.27
N TRP A 71 -9.34 -6.92 -0.88
CA TRP A 71 -10.37 -6.28 -1.70
C TRP A 71 -11.76 -6.31 -1.09
N VAL A 72 -12.06 -7.29 -0.22
CA VAL A 72 -13.38 -7.41 0.42
C VAL A 72 -13.68 -6.22 1.33
N PRO A 73 -12.83 -5.84 2.31
CA PRO A 73 -13.08 -4.65 3.13
C PRO A 73 -13.05 -3.37 2.30
N ALA A 74 -12.25 -3.30 1.24
CA ALA A 74 -12.24 -2.16 0.32
C ALA A 74 -13.57 -2.01 -0.43
N ALA A 75 -14.10 -3.10 -0.97
CA ALA A 75 -15.38 -3.12 -1.67
C ALA A 75 -16.54 -2.80 -0.72
N ALA A 76 -16.55 -3.37 0.48
CA ALA A 76 -17.56 -3.08 1.50
C ALA A 76 -17.54 -1.60 1.91
N PHE A 77 -16.35 -1.03 2.13
CA PHE A 77 -16.19 0.39 2.44
C PHE A 77 -16.65 1.29 1.29
N ALA A 78 -16.23 1.00 0.07
CA ALA A 78 -16.63 1.76 -1.11
C ALA A 78 -18.15 1.72 -1.32
N ALA A 79 -18.78 0.54 -1.18
CA ALA A 79 -20.22 0.39 -1.28
C ALA A 79 -20.98 1.18 -0.20
N ALA A 80 -20.48 1.14 1.04
CA ALA A 80 -21.05 1.94 2.14
C ALA A 80 -20.96 3.44 1.83
N GLU A 81 -19.79 3.95 1.45
CA GLU A 81 -19.59 5.35 1.08
C GLU A 81 -20.51 5.79 -0.07
N MET A 82 -20.56 5.01 -1.16
CA MET A 82 -21.45 5.28 -2.30
C MET A 82 -22.91 5.38 -1.86
N LEU A 83 -23.39 4.42 -1.07
CA LEU A 83 -24.77 4.40 -0.61
C LEU A 83 -25.09 5.61 0.26
N THR A 84 -24.21 6.00 1.18
CA THR A 84 -24.40 7.21 1.99
C THR A 84 -24.37 8.49 1.16
N PHE A 85 -23.49 8.61 0.16
CA PHE A 85 -23.50 9.76 -0.72
C PHE A 85 -24.77 9.84 -1.57
N LEU A 86 -25.26 8.71 -2.08
CA LEU A 86 -26.50 8.66 -2.87
C LEU A 86 -27.74 9.05 -2.04
N VAL A 87 -27.82 8.59 -0.79
CA VAL A 87 -29.00 8.80 0.07
C VAL A 87 -28.94 10.12 0.85
N ARG A 88 -27.77 10.47 1.38
CA ARG A 88 -27.59 11.57 2.35
C ARG A 88 -26.72 12.72 1.84
N ARG A 89 -26.06 12.58 0.68
CA ARG A 89 -25.10 13.56 0.14
C ARG A 89 -23.97 13.91 1.13
N ALA A 90 -23.60 12.93 1.95
CA ALA A 90 -22.53 13.05 2.94
C ALA A 90 -21.71 11.75 2.98
N SER A 91 -20.46 11.85 3.43
CA SER A 91 -19.63 10.66 3.59
C SER A 91 -20.18 9.75 4.68
N PHE A 92 -19.88 8.46 4.58
CA PHE A 92 -20.33 7.44 5.54
C PHE A 92 -19.96 7.83 6.98
N PHE A 93 -18.74 8.33 7.18
CA PHE A 93 -18.27 8.79 8.49
C PHE A 93 -19.01 10.02 9.01
N VAL A 94 -19.34 10.98 8.15
CA VAL A 94 -20.08 12.18 8.57
C VAL A 94 -21.47 11.78 9.07
N VAL A 95 -22.17 10.90 8.34
CA VAL A 95 -23.49 10.39 8.73
C VAL A 95 -23.43 9.62 10.05
N LEU A 96 -22.44 8.74 10.21
CA LEU A 96 -22.35 7.89 11.40
C LEU A 96 -21.94 8.65 12.66
N THR A 97 -21.29 9.79 12.52
CA THR A 97 -20.78 10.59 13.64
C THR A 97 -21.60 11.83 13.92
N ASP A 98 -22.79 11.92 13.32
CA ASP A 98 -23.70 13.06 13.46
C ASP A 98 -22.98 14.39 13.17
N ASN A 99 -22.29 14.45 12.03
CA ASN A 99 -21.52 15.60 11.56
C ASN A 99 -20.30 16.00 12.40
N ALA A 100 -19.88 15.20 13.39
CA ALA A 100 -18.67 15.49 14.17
C ALA A 100 -17.37 15.50 13.32
N PHE A 101 -17.40 14.92 12.11
CA PHE A 101 -16.31 14.94 11.14
C PHE A 101 -16.52 15.90 9.96
N GLU A 102 -17.47 16.85 10.04
CA GLU A 102 -17.63 17.83 8.98
C GLU A 102 -16.35 18.63 8.76
N VAL A 103 -15.71 18.39 7.61
CA VAL A 103 -14.82 19.37 7.02
C VAL A 103 -15.74 20.52 6.64
N GLY A 104 -15.57 21.70 7.25
CA GLY A 104 -16.55 22.79 7.18
C GLY A 104 -17.09 23.06 5.76
N PRO A 105 -18.26 23.69 5.61
CA PRO A 105 -19.07 23.67 4.38
C PRO A 105 -18.29 23.94 3.08
N THR A 106 -17.30 24.83 3.16
CA THR A 106 -16.35 25.18 2.09
C THR A 106 -15.64 23.98 1.46
N TYR A 107 -15.35 22.93 2.22
CA TYR A 107 -14.52 21.79 1.80
C TYR A 107 -15.31 20.52 1.49
N SER A 108 -16.59 20.49 1.84
CA SER A 108 -17.50 19.35 1.63
C SER A 108 -17.47 18.82 0.19
N LYS A 109 -17.51 19.73 -0.79
CA LYS A 109 -17.43 19.40 -2.22
C LYS A 109 -16.12 18.75 -2.62
N VAL A 110 -14.99 19.19 -2.06
CA VAL A 110 -13.68 18.61 -2.39
C VAL A 110 -13.57 17.20 -1.83
N VAL A 111 -14.08 16.96 -0.61
CA VAL A 111 -14.17 15.62 -0.02
C VAL A 111 -15.05 14.72 -0.87
N GLU A 112 -16.23 15.18 -1.29
CA GLU A 112 -17.13 14.42 -2.17
C GLU A 112 -16.44 14.01 -3.48
N VAL A 113 -15.83 14.97 -4.18
CA VAL A 113 -15.07 14.71 -5.42
C VAL A 113 -13.94 13.71 -5.18
N HIS A 114 -13.19 13.88 -4.08
CA HIS A 114 -12.10 12.98 -3.72
C HIS A 114 -12.58 11.55 -3.49
N VAL A 115 -13.67 11.38 -2.74
CA VAL A 115 -14.22 10.04 -2.44
C VAL A 115 -14.72 9.36 -3.71
N TRP A 116 -15.52 10.04 -4.53
CA TRP A 116 -16.00 9.47 -5.79
C TRP A 116 -14.85 9.10 -6.74
N ALA A 117 -13.87 9.98 -6.88
CA ALA A 117 -12.68 9.71 -7.70
C ALA A 117 -11.87 8.52 -7.15
N SER A 118 -11.72 8.41 -5.82
CA SER A 118 -11.00 7.30 -5.19
C SER A 118 -11.73 5.96 -5.40
N ILE A 119 -13.05 5.94 -5.27
CA ILE A 119 -13.87 4.75 -5.52
C ILE A 119 -13.75 4.32 -6.98
N ALA A 120 -13.93 5.25 -7.92
CA ALA A 120 -13.78 4.95 -9.34
C ALA A 120 -12.36 4.47 -9.68
N MET A 121 -11.33 5.09 -9.10
CA MET A 121 -9.94 4.65 -9.26
C MET A 121 -9.75 3.22 -8.72
N TRP A 122 -10.27 2.90 -7.53
CA TRP A 122 -10.17 1.56 -6.96
C TRP A 122 -10.93 0.51 -7.76
N SER A 123 -12.11 0.85 -8.31
CA SER A 123 -12.83 -0.04 -9.22
C SER A 123 -12.04 -0.32 -10.49
N LEU A 124 -11.43 0.70 -11.10
CA LEU A 124 -10.55 0.51 -12.25
C LEU A 124 -9.30 -0.30 -11.89
N ALA A 125 -8.74 -0.10 -10.69
CA ALA A 125 -7.63 -0.90 -10.17
C ALA A 125 -8.01 -2.37 -9.99
N ALA A 126 -9.23 -2.65 -9.51
CA ALA A 126 -9.75 -4.01 -9.40
C ALA A 126 -9.81 -4.67 -10.80
N VAL A 127 -10.27 -3.94 -11.83
CA VAL A 127 -10.23 -4.42 -13.22
C VAL A 127 -8.78 -4.66 -13.67
N GLN A 128 -7.83 -3.79 -13.29
CA GLN A 128 -6.42 -3.98 -13.63
C GLN A 128 -5.81 -5.24 -13.01
N ILE A 129 -6.11 -5.50 -11.74
CA ILE A 129 -5.43 -6.50 -10.92
C ILE A 129 -6.16 -7.87 -11.00
N LEU A 130 -7.49 -7.87 -10.95
CA LEU A 130 -8.32 -9.09 -10.96
C LEU A 130 -8.77 -9.46 -12.38
N GLY A 131 -8.82 -8.50 -13.30
CA GLY A 131 -9.28 -8.68 -14.69
C GLY A 131 -8.26 -9.36 -15.60
N GLU A 132 -7.50 -10.33 -15.10
CA GLU A 132 -6.48 -11.02 -15.91
C GLU A 132 -7.07 -11.70 -17.16
N GLN A 133 -8.29 -12.24 -17.05
CA GLN A 133 -8.98 -12.86 -18.19
C GLN A 133 -9.25 -11.85 -19.32
N LEU A 134 -9.58 -10.59 -18.98
CA LEU A 134 -9.78 -9.52 -19.97
C LEU A 134 -8.48 -9.19 -20.69
N ARG A 135 -7.35 -9.20 -19.98
CA ARG A 135 -6.03 -8.96 -20.55
C ARG A 135 -5.59 -10.07 -21.51
N ARG A 136 -5.91 -11.34 -21.21
CA ARG A 136 -5.52 -12.50 -22.01
C ARG A 136 -6.34 -12.65 -23.31
N ARG A 137 -7.55 -12.11 -23.33
CA ARG A 137 -8.44 -12.10 -24.50
C ARG A 137 -8.10 -10.95 -25.44
N ARG A 138 -7.69 -11.26 -26.68
CA ARG A 138 -7.17 -10.26 -27.65
C ARG A 138 -8.19 -9.15 -27.97
N ASP A 139 -9.46 -9.52 -28.06
CA ASP A 139 -10.63 -8.68 -28.30
C ASP A 139 -10.99 -7.78 -27.11
N LEU A 140 -10.63 -8.15 -25.87
CA LEU A 140 -10.92 -7.39 -24.66
C LEU A 140 -9.69 -6.69 -24.04
N ALA A 141 -8.48 -7.00 -24.52
CA ALA A 141 -7.24 -6.45 -23.99
C ALA A 141 -7.16 -4.92 -24.10
N TRP A 142 -7.86 -4.30 -25.04
CA TRP A 142 -7.94 -2.84 -25.15
C TRP A 142 -8.72 -2.22 -23.98
N ILE A 143 -9.76 -2.88 -23.48
CA ILE A 143 -10.54 -2.43 -22.31
C ILE A 143 -9.63 -2.40 -21.09
N HIS A 144 -8.85 -3.47 -20.88
CA HIS A 144 -7.87 -3.54 -19.80
C HIS A 144 -6.84 -2.39 -19.91
N ARG A 145 -6.32 -2.11 -21.11
CA ARG A 145 -5.40 -0.97 -21.31
C ARG A 145 -6.03 0.39 -21.03
N LEU A 146 -7.25 0.63 -21.52
CA LEU A 146 -7.96 1.89 -21.29
C LEU A 146 -8.30 2.08 -19.81
N ALA A 147 -8.73 1.03 -19.12
CA ALA A 147 -9.00 1.09 -17.69
C ALA A 147 -7.74 1.47 -16.89
N GLY A 148 -6.56 0.94 -17.26
CA GLY A 148 -5.30 1.30 -16.62
C GLY A 148 -4.90 2.76 -16.87
N GLN A 149 -5.12 3.27 -18.09
CA GLN A 149 -4.87 4.67 -18.42
C GLN A 149 -5.84 5.61 -17.69
N ALA A 150 -7.14 5.29 -17.69
CA ALA A 150 -8.17 6.04 -17.00
C ALA A 150 -7.90 6.09 -15.49
N MET A 151 -7.47 4.98 -14.90
CA MET A 151 -7.10 4.92 -13.48
C MET A 151 -5.93 5.84 -13.16
N LEU A 152 -4.86 5.80 -13.97
CA LEU A 152 -3.69 6.66 -13.78
C LEU A 152 -4.05 8.13 -13.95
N LEU A 153 -4.83 8.47 -14.99
CA LEU A 153 -5.31 9.82 -15.21
C LEU A 153 -6.09 10.31 -14.00
N LEU A 154 -7.08 9.54 -13.54
CA LEU A 154 -7.91 9.87 -12.40
C LEU A 154 -7.10 10.05 -11.11
N PHE A 155 -6.09 9.20 -10.89
CA PHE A 155 -5.20 9.33 -9.75
C PHE A 155 -4.42 10.66 -9.80
N PHE A 156 -3.72 10.93 -10.90
CA PHE A 156 -2.83 12.10 -10.98
C PHE A 156 -3.58 13.43 -11.15
N SER A 157 -4.77 13.43 -11.77
CA SER A 157 -5.53 14.66 -12.02
C SER A 157 -6.51 15.02 -10.92
N VAL A 158 -7.03 14.02 -10.18
CA VAL A 158 -8.05 14.26 -9.15
C VAL A 158 -7.60 13.74 -7.79
N VAL A 159 -7.36 12.44 -7.64
CA VAL A 159 -7.15 11.82 -6.31
C VAL A 159 -5.94 12.40 -5.60
N LEU A 160 -4.78 12.45 -6.26
CA LEU A 160 -3.55 12.96 -5.68
C LEU A 160 -3.67 14.45 -5.30
N PRO A 161 -4.05 15.39 -6.21
CA PRO A 161 -4.22 16.79 -5.84
C PRO A 161 -5.21 17.01 -4.69
N THR A 162 -6.36 16.32 -4.72
CA THR A 162 -7.36 16.44 -3.65
C THR A 162 -6.88 15.82 -2.34
N SER A 163 -6.12 14.71 -2.35
CA SER A 163 -5.47 14.17 -1.15
C SER A 163 -4.48 15.16 -0.53
N LEU A 164 -3.64 15.80 -1.34
CA LEU A 164 -2.66 16.79 -0.86
C LEU A 164 -3.37 18.00 -0.26
N TYR A 165 -4.37 18.53 -0.96
CA TYR A 165 -5.20 19.64 -0.51
C TYR A 165 -5.90 19.33 0.82
N LEU A 166 -6.56 18.17 0.92
CA LEU A 166 -7.24 17.75 2.15
C LEU A 166 -6.24 17.53 3.29
N SER A 167 -5.03 17.03 3.02
CA SER A 167 -4.00 16.84 4.05
C SER A 167 -3.50 18.17 4.62
N ALA A 168 -3.41 19.22 3.81
CA ALA A 168 -3.03 20.56 4.26
C ALA A 168 -4.10 21.23 5.13
N LEU A 169 -5.38 20.89 4.90
CA LEU A 169 -6.53 21.49 5.57
C LEU A 169 -7.06 20.71 6.76
N GLN A 170 -6.45 19.58 7.10
CA GLN A 170 -6.84 18.81 8.27
C GLN A 170 -6.60 19.59 9.55
N ARG A 171 -7.69 19.94 10.24
CA ARG A 171 -7.68 20.62 11.54
C ARG A 171 -7.47 19.60 12.66
N ILE A 172 -6.23 19.18 12.86
CA ILE A 172 -5.81 18.35 14.00
C ILE A 172 -4.87 19.20 14.84
N ASP A 173 -5.38 19.76 15.93
CA ASP A 173 -4.75 20.92 16.58
C ASP A 173 -3.29 20.68 16.99
N VAL A 174 -2.95 19.49 17.49
CA VAL A 174 -1.60 19.20 18.03
C VAL A 174 -0.76 18.30 17.11
N LEU A 175 -1.41 17.44 16.30
CA LEU A 175 -0.72 16.39 15.53
C LEU A 175 -0.80 16.58 14.01
N ALA A 176 -1.36 17.70 13.52
CA ALA A 176 -1.54 17.92 12.08
C ALA A 176 -0.25 17.70 11.25
N PRO A 177 0.95 18.20 11.61
CA PRO A 177 2.14 17.97 10.79
C PRO A 177 2.54 16.49 10.69
N ALA A 178 2.44 15.75 11.78
CA ALA A 178 2.76 14.33 11.81
C ALA A 178 1.75 13.51 10.99
N VAL A 179 0.47 13.84 11.11
CA VAL A 179 -0.59 13.20 10.32
C VAL A 179 -0.43 13.52 8.84
N ALA A 180 -0.21 14.79 8.50
CA ALA A 180 0.03 15.22 7.14
C ALA A 180 1.25 14.50 6.54
N ALA A 181 2.32 14.32 7.31
CA ALA A 181 3.49 13.56 6.86
C ALA A 181 3.15 12.10 6.49
N VAL A 182 2.31 11.41 7.26
CA VAL A 182 1.85 10.04 6.95
C VAL A 182 1.01 9.99 5.68
N LEU A 183 0.10 10.95 5.52
CA LEU A 183 -0.77 11.04 4.34
C LEU A 183 0.04 11.38 3.08
N LEU A 184 0.99 12.31 3.20
CA LEU A 184 1.96 12.62 2.16
C LEU A 184 2.78 11.39 1.77
N ASP A 185 3.30 10.65 2.75
CA ASP A 185 4.05 9.41 2.49
C ASP A 185 3.22 8.39 1.70
N THR A 186 1.95 8.24 2.08
CA THR A 186 0.99 7.38 1.38
C THR A 186 0.76 7.83 -0.05
N ALA A 187 0.53 9.12 -0.26
CA ALA A 187 0.31 9.70 -1.58
C ALA A 187 1.54 9.58 -2.49
N PHE A 188 2.73 9.92 -1.98
CA PHE A 188 3.99 9.82 -2.72
C PHE A 188 4.35 8.38 -3.07
N CYS A 189 4.17 7.43 -2.16
CA CYS A 189 4.45 6.03 -2.43
C CYS A 189 3.46 5.42 -3.41
N THR A 190 2.18 5.77 -3.30
CA THR A 190 1.17 5.40 -4.29
C THR A 190 1.58 5.93 -5.67
N ALA A 191 1.90 7.22 -5.77
CA ALA A 191 2.34 7.85 -7.01
C ALA A 191 3.60 7.19 -7.58
N PHE A 192 4.58 6.90 -6.73
CA PHE A 192 5.82 6.22 -7.11
C PHE A 192 5.52 4.86 -7.75
N PHE A 193 4.77 3.98 -7.08
CA PHE A 193 4.48 2.64 -7.60
C PHE A 193 3.65 2.68 -8.88
N LEU A 194 2.63 3.54 -8.95
CA LEU A 194 1.80 3.70 -10.14
C LEU A 194 2.61 4.24 -11.33
N TYR A 195 3.46 5.25 -11.10
CA TYR A 195 4.34 5.80 -12.13
C TYR A 195 5.37 4.77 -12.61
N ARG A 196 6.02 4.04 -11.69
CA ARG A 196 6.95 2.97 -12.04
C ARG A 196 6.25 1.86 -12.82
N GLY A 197 5.05 1.46 -12.40
CA GLY A 197 4.22 0.48 -13.10
C GLY A 197 3.93 0.93 -14.53
N TRP A 198 3.49 2.18 -14.72
CA TRP A 198 3.28 2.76 -16.05
C TRP A 198 4.55 2.76 -16.90
N ARG A 199 5.70 3.17 -16.33
CA ARG A 199 6.98 3.19 -17.03
C ARG A 199 7.39 1.79 -17.49
N VAL A 200 7.29 0.79 -16.62
CA VAL A 200 7.60 -0.63 -16.95
C VAL A 200 6.67 -1.13 -18.07
N ALA A 201 5.38 -0.79 -18.03
CA ALA A 201 4.46 -1.17 -19.10
C ALA A 201 4.80 -0.52 -20.45
N ARG A 202 5.29 0.73 -20.45
CA ARG A 202 5.70 1.43 -21.68
C ARG A 202 7.01 0.91 -22.27
N LEU A 203 8.00 0.62 -21.41
CA LEU A 203 9.33 0.16 -21.81
C LEU A 203 9.42 -1.37 -21.93
N ARG A 204 8.29 -2.07 -21.83
CA ARG A 204 8.24 -3.53 -21.78
C ARG A 204 9.03 -4.17 -22.93
N ALA A 205 9.88 -5.12 -22.58
CA ALA A 205 10.62 -5.94 -23.54
C ALA A 205 10.21 -7.41 -23.47
N SER A 206 9.54 -7.84 -22.38
CA SER A 206 9.25 -9.25 -22.13
C SER A 206 7.93 -9.48 -21.37
N SER A 207 7.52 -10.74 -21.26
CA SER A 207 6.42 -11.17 -20.40
C SER A 207 6.71 -10.95 -18.91
N LYS A 208 7.99 -11.05 -18.50
CA LYS A 208 8.45 -10.74 -17.14
C LYS A 208 8.14 -9.29 -16.77
N SER A 209 8.42 -8.34 -17.69
CA SER A 209 8.08 -6.92 -17.52
C SER A 209 6.61 -6.69 -17.22
N LEU A 210 5.72 -7.45 -17.88
CA LEU A 210 4.28 -7.33 -17.69
C LEU A 210 3.84 -7.85 -16.30
N ALA A 211 4.50 -8.88 -15.79
CA ALA A 211 4.26 -9.36 -14.41
C ALA A 211 4.74 -8.33 -13.39
N VAL A 212 5.91 -7.71 -13.60
CA VAL A 212 6.43 -6.64 -12.73
C VAL A 212 5.51 -5.43 -12.74
N HIS A 213 5.00 -5.02 -13.91
CA HIS A 213 3.98 -3.98 -14.02
C HIS A 213 2.77 -4.29 -13.14
N GLY A 214 2.16 -5.48 -13.27
CA GLY A 214 0.99 -5.85 -12.47
C GLY A 214 1.25 -5.77 -10.96
N LYS A 215 2.41 -6.24 -10.51
CA LYS A 215 2.84 -6.17 -9.11
C LYS A 215 3.03 -4.73 -8.63
N LEU A 216 3.62 -3.85 -9.45
CA LEU A 216 3.77 -2.42 -9.12
C LEU A 216 2.41 -1.71 -9.02
N MET A 217 1.48 -1.99 -9.95
CA MET A 217 0.13 -1.44 -9.88
C MET A 217 -0.56 -1.88 -8.59
N GLN A 218 -0.44 -3.16 -8.24
CA GLN A 218 -0.98 -3.71 -7.00
C GLN A 218 -0.40 -3.04 -5.75
N CYS A 219 0.94 -2.88 -5.66
CA CYS A 219 1.57 -2.18 -4.55
C CYS A 219 1.06 -0.74 -4.42
N GLY A 220 0.96 0.00 -5.53
CA GLY A 220 0.43 1.37 -5.53
C GLY A 220 -1.02 1.42 -5.04
N THR A 221 -1.89 0.56 -5.58
CA THR A 221 -3.29 0.48 -5.16
C THR A 221 -3.43 0.12 -3.68
N MET A 222 -2.69 -0.87 -3.20
CA MET A 222 -2.68 -1.22 -1.77
C MET A 222 -2.24 -0.06 -0.90
N MET A 223 -1.20 0.68 -1.30
CA MET A 223 -0.74 1.85 -0.56
C MET A 223 -1.87 2.87 -0.42
N SER A 224 -2.60 3.14 -1.50
CA SER A 224 -3.77 4.04 -1.45
C SER A 224 -4.88 3.51 -0.53
N MET A 225 -5.03 2.19 -0.42
CA MET A 225 -6.01 1.53 0.44
C MET A 225 -5.52 1.32 1.88
N ALA A 226 -4.29 1.68 2.22
CA ALA A 226 -3.77 1.62 3.60
C ALA A 226 -4.58 2.51 4.56
N ILE A 227 -5.39 3.43 4.01
CA ILE A 227 -6.37 4.22 4.75
C ILE A 227 -7.52 3.37 5.34
N LEU A 228 -7.81 2.18 4.80
CA LEU A 228 -8.97 1.38 5.21
C LEU A 228 -8.86 0.86 6.65
N PRO A 229 -7.76 0.20 7.08
CA PRO A 229 -7.60 -0.19 8.49
C PRO A 229 -7.72 0.99 9.45
N GLN A 230 -7.16 2.15 9.08
CA GLN A 230 -7.32 3.39 9.83
C GLN A 230 -8.80 3.77 9.94
N ARG A 231 -9.55 3.79 8.84
CA ARG A 231 -10.97 4.14 8.84
C ARG A 231 -11.79 3.15 9.68
N PHE A 232 -11.59 1.85 9.55
CA PHE A 232 -12.31 0.87 10.37
C PHE A 232 -11.99 1.01 11.87
N LEU A 233 -10.73 1.30 12.23
CA LEU A 233 -10.38 1.57 13.62
C LEU A 233 -10.99 2.89 14.10
N GLN A 234 -10.94 3.94 13.30
CA GLN A 234 -11.58 5.23 13.61
C GLN A 234 -13.09 5.05 13.87
N LEU A 235 -13.75 4.22 13.04
CA LEU A 235 -15.16 3.85 13.20
C LEU A 235 -15.38 3.17 14.55
N TYR A 236 -14.63 2.10 14.83
CA TYR A 236 -14.71 1.36 16.08
C TYR A 236 -14.51 2.26 17.30
N LEU A 237 -13.43 3.06 17.31
CA LEU A 237 -13.12 3.98 18.40
C LEU A 237 -14.21 5.03 18.57
N THR A 238 -14.81 5.53 17.48
CA THR A 238 -15.88 6.53 17.58
C THR A 238 -17.18 5.94 18.13
N MET A 239 -17.48 4.68 17.81
CA MET A 239 -18.64 3.99 18.38
C MET A 239 -18.47 3.70 19.88
N GLN A 240 -17.25 3.42 20.33
CA GLN A 240 -16.94 3.08 21.73
C GLN A 240 -16.65 4.31 22.61
N LEU A 241 -15.91 5.28 22.09
CA LEU A 241 -15.39 6.47 22.79
C LEU A 241 -16.04 7.74 22.21
N LYS A 242 -17.33 7.90 22.46
CA LYS A 242 -18.11 9.07 22.02
C LYS A 242 -17.47 10.36 22.53
N GLY A 243 -17.38 11.39 21.69
CA GLY A 243 -16.93 12.74 22.08
C GLY A 243 -15.42 13.04 21.92
N HIS A 244 -14.59 12.07 21.51
CA HIS A 244 -13.14 12.26 21.32
C HIS A 244 -12.68 12.08 19.86
N HIS A 245 -13.44 12.64 18.91
CA HIS A 245 -13.25 12.39 17.47
C HIS A 245 -11.84 12.70 16.95
N GLN A 246 -11.24 13.82 17.35
CA GLN A 246 -9.87 14.18 16.96
C GLN A 246 -8.82 13.20 17.53
N VAL A 247 -9.01 12.75 18.78
CA VAL A 247 -8.12 11.77 19.41
C VAL A 247 -8.27 10.41 18.75
N ASN A 248 -9.50 9.98 18.49
CA ASN A 248 -9.79 8.74 17.76
C ASN A 248 -9.19 8.76 16.35
N TYR A 249 -9.27 9.90 15.66
CA TYR A 249 -8.64 10.08 14.36
C TYR A 249 -7.12 9.98 14.44
N SER A 250 -6.50 10.69 15.38
CA SER A 250 -5.05 10.64 15.60
C SER A 250 -4.57 9.23 15.95
N ALA A 251 -5.27 8.53 16.85
CA ALA A 251 -4.99 7.15 17.22
C ALA A 251 -5.11 6.20 16.02
N SER A 252 -6.11 6.40 15.16
CA SER A 252 -6.26 5.59 13.95
C SER A 252 -5.12 5.77 12.96
N ILE A 253 -4.57 6.99 12.83
CA ILE A 253 -3.44 7.29 11.95
C ILE A 253 -2.15 6.68 12.49
N LEU A 254 -1.98 6.66 13.82
CA LEU A 254 -0.84 5.97 14.43
C LEU A 254 -0.78 4.50 14.03
N VAL A 255 -1.92 3.83 13.84
CA VAL A 255 -1.94 2.45 13.34
C VAL A 255 -1.39 2.35 11.92
N THR A 256 -1.76 3.24 10.99
CA THR A 256 -1.14 3.29 9.65
C THR A 256 0.37 3.50 9.74
N SER A 257 0.82 4.42 10.60
CA SER A 257 2.24 4.68 10.83
C SER A 257 2.97 3.46 11.40
N ILE A 258 2.38 2.78 12.37
CA ILE A 258 2.95 1.55 12.96
C ILE A 258 3.04 0.47 11.90
N LEU A 259 2.01 0.27 11.08
CA LEU A 259 2.06 -0.70 9.98
C LEU A 259 3.21 -0.36 9.03
N PHE A 260 3.33 0.89 8.59
CA PHE A 260 4.45 1.31 7.74
C PHE A 260 5.81 1.06 8.41
N PHE A 261 5.91 1.29 9.72
CA PHE A 261 7.13 1.03 10.49
C PHE A 261 7.48 -0.46 10.54
N VAL A 262 6.53 -1.29 11.00
CA VAL A 262 6.67 -2.75 11.14
C VAL A 262 7.06 -3.38 9.80
N PHE A 263 6.52 -2.87 8.70
CA PHE A 263 6.79 -3.40 7.36
C PHE A 263 8.07 -2.85 6.71
N GLY A 264 8.89 -2.13 7.46
CA GLY A 264 10.19 -1.62 7.02
C GLY A 264 10.08 -0.51 5.99
N HIS A 265 8.89 0.07 5.80
CA HIS A 265 8.65 1.16 4.86
C HIS A 265 9.42 2.43 5.29
N PHE A 266 9.57 2.65 6.60
CA PHE A 266 10.38 3.76 7.10
C PHE A 266 11.86 3.64 6.75
N GLN A 267 12.41 2.42 6.78
CA GLN A 267 13.85 2.20 6.60
C GLN A 267 14.26 2.07 5.13
N LYS A 268 13.45 1.38 4.32
CA LYS A 268 13.79 1.04 2.92
C LYS A 268 12.78 1.61 1.90
N GLY A 269 11.79 2.39 2.35
CA GLY A 269 10.82 3.05 1.49
C GLY A 269 10.05 2.06 0.60
N PRO A 270 10.04 2.25 -0.74
CA PRO A 270 9.35 1.40 -1.70
C PRO A 270 10.05 0.05 -1.90
N ARG A 271 11.26 -0.12 -1.35
CA ARG A 271 11.97 -1.41 -1.21
C ARG A 271 11.82 -2.00 0.20
N GLY A 272 10.85 -1.49 0.96
CA GLY A 272 10.41 -2.08 2.23
C GLY A 272 10.07 -3.55 2.08
N PHE A 273 10.00 -4.24 3.23
CA PHE A 273 9.86 -5.69 3.27
C PHE A 273 8.60 -6.16 2.54
N ILE A 274 7.44 -5.58 2.80
CA ILE A 274 6.19 -5.96 2.09
C ILE A 274 6.38 -5.87 0.59
N TRP A 275 6.84 -4.71 0.11
CA TRP A 275 6.88 -4.42 -1.32
C TRP A 275 7.84 -5.34 -2.06
N MET A 276 8.98 -5.65 -1.44
CA MET A 276 9.94 -6.60 -2.00
C MET A 276 9.42 -8.03 -2.03
N ASN A 277 8.57 -8.44 -1.07
CA ASN A 277 7.90 -9.75 -1.13
C ASN A 277 6.80 -9.77 -2.21
N CYS A 278 6.06 -8.68 -2.40
CA CYS A 278 5.10 -8.56 -3.51
C CYS A 278 5.80 -8.62 -4.87
N ILE A 279 6.82 -7.77 -5.05
CA ILE A 279 7.52 -7.58 -6.32
C ILE A 279 8.42 -8.79 -6.63
N GLY A 280 9.13 -9.30 -5.64
CA GLY A 280 10.19 -10.30 -5.76
C GLY A 280 11.57 -9.65 -5.92
N SER A 281 12.57 -10.15 -5.20
CA SER A 281 13.95 -9.64 -5.26
C SER A 281 14.55 -9.67 -6.66
N ASP A 282 14.19 -10.68 -7.46
CA ASP A 282 14.73 -10.91 -8.80
C ASP A 282 14.13 -9.98 -9.86
N ASN A 283 13.14 -9.18 -9.44
CA ASN A 283 12.47 -8.16 -10.24
C ASN A 283 12.87 -6.74 -9.80
N ALA A 284 13.76 -6.59 -8.81
CA ALA A 284 14.11 -5.30 -8.22
C ALA A 284 14.71 -4.33 -9.26
N GLU A 285 15.60 -4.85 -10.11
CA GLU A 285 16.24 -4.02 -11.13
C GLU A 285 15.24 -3.47 -12.15
N GLU A 286 14.32 -4.31 -12.61
CA GLU A 286 13.25 -3.88 -13.52
C GLU A 286 12.27 -2.92 -12.83
N ALA A 287 11.89 -3.21 -11.58
CA ALA A 287 10.95 -2.41 -10.82
C ALA A 287 11.51 -1.01 -10.48
N PHE A 288 12.77 -0.93 -10.05
CA PHE A 288 13.35 0.29 -9.48
C PHE A 288 14.45 0.93 -10.34
N GLY A 289 14.98 0.22 -11.33
CA GLY A 289 16.13 0.62 -12.14
C GLY A 289 17.48 0.20 -11.56
N SER A 290 17.50 -0.45 -10.40
CA SER A 290 18.69 -1.05 -9.81
C SER A 290 18.33 -2.20 -8.86
N ARG A 291 19.21 -3.21 -8.77
CA ARG A 291 18.99 -4.35 -7.86
C ARG A 291 19.04 -3.95 -6.39
N HIS A 292 19.93 -3.03 -6.04
CA HIS A 292 20.14 -2.54 -4.68
C HIS A 292 19.84 -1.05 -4.58
N ALA A 293 19.34 -0.63 -3.41
CA ALA A 293 19.13 0.78 -3.11
C ALA A 293 20.48 1.48 -2.96
N SER A 294 20.70 2.57 -3.68
CA SER A 294 21.90 3.38 -3.49
C SER A 294 21.89 4.02 -2.09
N PRO A 295 23.06 4.41 -1.54
CA PRO A 295 23.10 5.14 -0.28
C PRO A 295 22.24 6.40 -0.32
N LEU A 296 22.26 7.14 -1.44
CA LEU A 296 21.44 8.33 -1.63
C LEU A 296 19.94 8.00 -1.55
N GLU A 297 19.47 6.94 -2.24
CA GLU A 297 18.08 6.49 -2.16
C GLU A 297 17.68 6.21 -0.70
N GLN A 298 18.52 5.48 0.04
CA GLN A 298 18.27 5.15 1.45
C GLN A 298 18.22 6.40 2.33
N TRP A 299 19.15 7.35 2.13
CA TRP A 299 19.18 8.62 2.86
C TRP A 299 17.97 9.49 2.55
N SER A 300 17.60 9.64 1.28
CA SER A 300 16.41 10.39 0.87
C SER A 300 15.15 9.82 1.50
N TRP A 301 15.01 8.49 1.56
CA TRP A 301 13.89 7.88 2.25
C TRP A 301 13.88 8.19 3.75
N LYS A 302 15.01 8.07 4.44
CA LYS A 302 15.07 8.39 5.89
C LYS A 302 14.75 9.86 6.18
N LEU A 303 15.22 10.78 5.34
CA LEU A 303 15.09 12.22 5.57
C LEU A 303 13.79 12.82 5.04
N ARG A 304 13.00 12.11 4.23
CA ARG A 304 11.79 12.65 3.59
C ARG A 304 10.78 13.25 4.58
N TRP A 305 10.68 12.69 5.78
CA TRP A 305 9.76 13.17 6.82
C TRP A 305 10.12 14.59 7.27
N LEU A 306 11.41 14.92 7.28
CA LEU A 306 11.90 16.29 7.53
C LEU A 306 11.52 17.24 6.39
N ALA A 307 11.30 16.75 5.18
CA ALA A 307 10.82 17.55 4.04
C ALA A 307 9.29 17.68 4.03
N TYR A 308 8.55 16.67 4.50
CA TYR A 308 7.08 16.71 4.54
C TYR A 308 6.54 17.81 5.45
N VAL A 309 7.21 18.09 6.57
CA VAL A 309 6.77 19.13 7.51
C VAL A 309 6.84 20.54 6.88
N PRO A 310 7.97 20.99 6.29
CA PRO A 310 8.02 22.24 5.54
C PRO A 310 7.03 22.28 4.38
N VAL A 311 6.87 21.19 3.62
CA VAL A 311 5.91 21.12 2.50
C VAL A 311 4.48 21.30 3.01
N TYR A 312 4.12 20.67 4.13
CA TYR A 312 2.82 20.87 4.78
C TYR A 312 2.58 22.33 5.14
N TYR A 313 3.54 23.00 5.80
CA TYR A 313 3.39 24.40 6.16
C TYR A 313 3.32 25.33 4.94
N ALA A 314 4.12 25.06 3.90
CA ALA A 314 4.07 25.84 2.66
C ALA A 314 2.72 25.69 1.94
N MET A 315 2.20 24.47 1.84
CA MET A 315 0.87 24.22 1.28
C MET A 315 -0.21 24.91 2.10
N ARG A 316 -0.14 24.83 3.43
CA ARG A 316 -1.11 25.47 4.31
C ARG A 316 -1.08 26.99 4.16
N PHE A 317 0.11 27.60 4.17
CA PHE A 317 0.28 29.04 3.96
C PHE A 317 -0.26 29.50 2.60
N ALA A 318 -0.11 28.70 1.54
CA ALA A 318 -0.64 29.05 0.22
C ALA A 318 -2.18 28.92 0.11
N LEU A 319 -2.82 28.25 1.07
CA LEU A 319 -4.27 28.01 1.10
C LEU A 319 -5.01 28.94 2.07
N GLU A 320 -4.30 29.59 2.99
CA GLU A 320 -4.79 30.62 3.92
C GLU A 320 -4.72 32.01 3.27
#